data_AF-A0A9D5ZW50-F1
#
_entry.id   AF-A0A9D5ZW50-F1
#
_cell.length_a   1.000
_cell.length_b   1.000
_cell.length_c   1.000
_cell.angle_alpha   90.00
_cell.angle_beta   90.00
_cell.angle_gamma   90.00
#
_symmetry.space_group_name_H-M   'P 1'
#
loop_
_entity.id
_entity.type
_entity.pdbx_description
1 polymer ?
#
loop_
_entity_poly.entity_id
_entity_poly.type
_entity_poly.pdbx_seq_one_letter_code
_entity_poly.pdbx_strand_id
1 'polypeptide(L)'
;MNEYDNENGTEYIIGKDTSGQLHALSYNTSDSSFIKDQNLSLTGNVSGKSISTQALAEQALGQIQNAIVSKDKIRASLGALENRLANTITNLQIQSQNLQAAESQISDVDVATEMTEFVRSQILTQAATAMLTQANSLPKMALQLIQGG
;
A
#
# COMPACT_ATOMS: atom_id res chain seq x y z
N MET A 1 -3.53 37.01 49.29
CA MET A 1 -2.52 36.68 48.25
C MET A 1 -3.29 36.26 47.01
N ASN A 2 -3.54 37.11 46.01
CA ASN A 2 -2.91 38.37 45.63
C ASN A 2 -3.99 39.41 45.31
N GLU A 3 -3.99 40.50 46.04
CA GLU A 3 -4.74 41.70 45.71
C GLU A 3 -3.78 42.53 44.83
N TYR A 4 -4.00 42.49 43.52
CA TYR A 4 -3.31 43.37 42.60
C TYR A 4 -3.95 44.75 42.72
N ASP A 5 -3.53 45.50 43.74
CA ASP A 5 -3.74 46.95 43.76
C ASP A 5 -2.98 47.54 42.57
N ASN A 6 -3.72 47.99 41.55
CA ASN A 6 -3.13 48.78 40.48
C ASN A 6 -3.10 50.26 40.92
N GLU A 7 -2.03 50.96 40.55
CA GLU A 7 -1.76 52.34 40.95
C GLU A 7 -2.78 53.38 40.43
N ASN A 8 -3.89 52.94 39.81
CA ASN A 8 -4.91 53.79 39.18
C ASN A 8 -6.26 53.80 39.93
N GLY A 9 -6.36 53.19 41.12
CA GLY A 9 -7.59 53.18 41.90
C GLY A 9 -8.73 52.38 41.26
N THR A 10 -8.40 51.33 40.50
CA THR A 10 -9.39 50.44 39.88
C THR A 10 -9.12 49.00 40.29
N GLU A 11 -10.11 48.35 40.89
CA GLU A 11 -10.07 46.94 41.25
C GLU A 11 -10.81 46.10 40.21
N TYR A 12 -10.39 44.85 40.01
CA TYR A 12 -11.03 43.93 39.07
C TYR A 12 -11.48 42.66 39.78
N ILE A 13 -12.77 42.36 39.67
CA ILE A 13 -13.40 41.19 40.28
C ILE A 13 -13.81 40.23 39.16
N ILE A 14 -13.32 38.99 39.23
CA ILE A 14 -13.71 37.92 38.31
C ILE A 14 -14.65 36.97 39.05
N GLY A 15 -15.85 36.76 38.51
CA GLY A 15 -16.88 35.91 39.09
C GLY A 15 -17.60 35.08 38.03
N LYS A 16 -18.40 34.12 38.46
CA LYS A 16 -19.35 33.42 37.58
C LYS A 16 -20.77 33.87 37.90
N ASP A 17 -21.60 34.05 36.89
CA ASP A 17 -23.04 34.26 37.08
C ASP A 17 -23.75 32.94 37.47
N THR A 18 -25.04 33.01 37.80
CA THR A 18 -25.87 31.85 38.13
C THR A 18 -26.01 30.86 36.96
N SER A 19 -25.72 31.30 35.74
CA SER A 19 -25.68 30.49 34.51
C SER A 19 -24.30 29.83 34.28
N GLY A 20 -23.31 30.09 35.14
CA GLY A 20 -21.94 29.60 35.05
C GLY A 20 -21.05 30.38 34.08
N GLN A 21 -21.52 31.48 33.48
CA GLN A 21 -20.74 32.35 32.61
C GLN A 21 -19.74 33.16 33.43
N LEU A 22 -18.49 33.22 32.98
CA LEU A 22 -17.46 34.03 33.61
C LEU A 22 -17.66 35.50 33.26
N HIS A 23 -17.77 36.34 34.28
CA HIS A 23 -17.93 37.78 34.17
C HIS A 23 -16.76 38.46 34.88
N ALA A 24 -16.46 39.65 34.42
CA ALA A 24 -15.34 40.39 34.91
C ALA A 24 -15.73 41.86 35.06
N LEU A 25 -15.77 42.29 36.32
CA LEU A 25 -16.31 43.57 36.76
C LEU A 25 -15.15 44.48 37.16
N SER A 26 -15.13 45.72 36.64
CA SER A 26 -14.18 46.74 37.05
C SER A 26 -14.83 47.71 38.05
N TYR A 27 -14.19 47.95 39.18
CA TYR A 27 -14.66 48.82 40.26
C TYR A 27 -13.71 50.00 40.46
N ASN A 28 -14.25 51.23 40.53
CA ASN A 28 -13.49 52.42 40.87
C ASN A 28 -13.45 52.59 42.39
N THR A 29 -12.27 52.49 42.99
CA THR A 29 -12.11 52.62 44.45
C THR A 29 -12.13 54.07 44.92
N SER A 30 -11.91 55.04 44.03
CA SER A 30 -11.97 56.48 44.35
C SER A 30 -13.39 57.05 44.33
N ASP A 31 -14.24 56.53 43.43
CA ASP A 31 -15.64 57.00 43.24
C ASP A 31 -16.67 55.96 43.72
N SER A 32 -16.21 54.88 44.35
CA SER A 32 -17.03 53.78 44.89
C SER A 32 -18.10 53.24 43.93
N SER A 33 -17.75 53.10 42.66
CA SER A 33 -18.71 52.80 41.58
C SER A 33 -18.23 51.68 40.67
N PHE A 34 -19.18 50.90 40.12
CA PHE A 34 -18.87 49.89 39.11
C PHE A 34 -18.77 50.55 37.74
N ILE A 35 -17.63 50.38 37.06
CA ILE A 35 -17.31 51.06 35.80
C ILE A 35 -17.81 50.25 34.59
N LYS A 36 -17.68 48.91 34.64
CA LYS A 36 -17.99 48.03 33.49
C LYS A 36 -18.19 46.57 33.88
N ASP A 37 -19.17 45.90 33.27
CA ASP A 37 -19.31 44.43 33.25
C ASP A 37 -18.90 43.89 31.88
N GLN A 38 -17.95 42.96 31.87
CA GLN A 38 -17.49 42.26 30.68
C GLN A 38 -17.82 40.78 30.81
N ASN A 39 -18.74 40.29 29.97
CA ASN A 39 -18.92 38.85 29.78
C ASN A 39 -17.66 38.28 29.12
N LEU A 40 -16.92 37.45 29.87
CA LEU A 40 -15.77 36.71 29.39
C LEU A 40 -16.25 35.33 28.91
N SER A 41 -17.07 35.35 27.87
CA SER A 41 -17.48 34.13 27.17
C SER A 41 -16.22 33.44 26.65
N LEU A 42 -16.02 32.17 27.01
CA LEU A 42 -14.98 31.33 26.42
C LEU A 42 -15.39 31.02 24.97
N THR A 43 -15.30 32.02 24.08
CA THR A 43 -15.56 31.91 22.64
C THR A 43 -14.39 31.23 21.92
N GLY A 44 -13.79 30.22 22.54
CA GLY A 44 -13.03 29.23 21.79
C GLY A 44 -14.05 28.38 21.02
N ASN A 45 -13.80 28.06 19.76
CA ASN A 45 -14.70 27.22 18.97
C ASN A 45 -14.88 25.83 19.63
N VAL A 46 -15.92 25.68 20.48
CA VAL A 46 -16.25 24.44 21.19
C VAL A 46 -17.12 23.51 20.34
N SER A 47 -17.43 23.93 19.10
CA SER A 47 -18.30 23.19 18.17
C SER A 47 -17.73 21.79 17.95
N GLY A 48 -18.47 20.79 18.40
CA GLY A 48 -18.10 19.38 18.29
C GLY A 48 -17.06 18.85 19.28
N LYS A 49 -16.66 19.64 20.27
CA LYS A 49 -15.73 19.21 21.35
C LYS A 49 -16.36 19.17 22.74
N SER A 50 -17.54 19.76 22.93
CA SER A 50 -18.26 19.73 24.21
C SER A 50 -19.68 19.19 24.03
N ILE A 51 -20.18 18.49 25.05
CA ILE A 51 -21.53 17.91 25.15
C ILE A 51 -22.34 18.52 26.31
N SER A 52 -21.87 19.63 26.88
CA SER A 52 -22.44 20.21 28.10
C SER A 52 -23.85 20.78 27.93
N THR A 53 -24.30 21.03 26.69
CA THR A 53 -25.66 21.47 26.37
C THR A 53 -26.24 20.64 25.22
N GLN A 54 -27.56 20.58 25.11
CA GLN A 54 -28.24 19.84 24.03
C GLN A 54 -27.78 20.30 22.64
N ALA A 55 -27.70 21.62 22.41
CA ALA A 55 -27.27 22.18 21.13
C ALA A 55 -25.81 21.80 20.79
N LEU A 56 -24.91 21.81 21.77
CA LEU A 56 -23.51 21.41 21.56
C LEU A 56 -23.38 19.90 21.30
N ALA A 57 -24.21 19.08 21.96
CA ALA A 57 -24.26 17.63 21.72
C ALA A 57 -24.77 17.29 20.31
N GLU A 58 -25.79 17.99 19.80
CA GLU A 58 -26.28 17.84 18.42
C GLU A 58 -25.20 18.21 17.39
N GLN A 59 -24.45 19.28 17.64
CA GLN A 59 -23.32 19.67 16.79
C GLN A 59 -22.17 18.65 16.81
N ALA A 60 -21.85 18.11 17.99
CA ALA A 60 -20.85 17.04 18.12
C ALA A 60 -21.25 15.77 17.40
N LEU A 61 -22.52 15.37 17.48
CA LEU A 61 -23.04 14.22 16.75
C LEU A 61 -22.90 14.41 15.23
N GLY A 62 -23.22 15.61 14.71
CA GLY A 62 -23.04 15.93 13.30
C GLY A 62 -21.57 15.83 12.83
N GLN A 63 -20.63 16.33 13.63
CA GLN A 63 -19.19 16.21 13.35
C GLN A 63 -18.72 14.75 13.35
N ILE A 64 -19.16 13.95 14.32
CA ILE A 64 -18.84 12.52 14.38
C ILE A 64 -19.42 11.79 13.17
N GLN A 65 -20.67 12.08 12.77
CA GLN A 65 -21.28 11.47 11.59
C GLN A 65 -20.47 11.78 10.32
N ASN A 66 -20.03 13.03 10.15
CA ASN A 66 -19.18 13.40 9.03
C ASN A 66 -17.83 12.68 9.05
N ALA A 67 -17.23 12.53 10.23
CA ALA A 67 -15.99 11.78 10.40
C ALA A 67 -16.16 10.29 10.07
N ILE A 68 -17.28 9.67 10.49
CA ILE A 68 -17.63 8.28 10.17
C ILE A 68 -17.78 8.12 8.66
N VAL A 69 -18.56 8.98 8.00
CA VAL A 69 -18.76 8.95 6.54
C VAL A 69 -17.43 9.11 5.79
N SER A 70 -16.56 10.01 6.25
CA SER A 70 -15.22 10.19 5.65
C SER A 70 -14.36 8.94 5.79
N LYS A 71 -14.29 8.36 6.99
CA LYS A 71 -13.58 7.10 7.26
C LYS A 71 -14.11 5.96 6.40
N ASP A 72 -15.42 5.85 6.26
CA ASP A 72 -16.04 4.76 5.52
C ASP A 72 -15.82 4.91 4.00
N LYS A 73 -15.77 6.15 3.48
CA LYS A 73 -15.30 6.42 2.11
C LYS A 73 -13.86 5.93 1.87
N ILE A 74 -12.95 6.21 2.82
CA ILE A 74 -11.57 5.74 2.74
C ILE A 74 -11.52 4.20 2.76
N ARG A 75 -12.27 3.55 3.65
CA ARG A 75 -12.36 2.08 3.70
C ARG A 75 -12.91 1.49 2.40
N ALA A 76 -13.95 2.09 1.82
CA ALA A 76 -14.49 1.66 0.54
C ALA A 76 -13.46 1.78 -0.59
N SER A 77 -12.71 2.88 -0.65
CA SER A 77 -11.62 3.05 -1.63
C SER A 77 -10.50 2.04 -1.42
N LEU A 78 -10.15 1.73 -0.18
CA LEU A 78 -9.14 0.72 0.13
C LEU A 78 -9.61 -0.66 -0.32
N GLY A 79 -10.85 -1.05 -0.01
CA GLY A 79 -11.41 -2.32 -0.48
C GLY A 79 -11.46 -2.42 -2.01
N ALA A 80 -11.72 -1.32 -2.72
CA ALA A 80 -11.65 -1.29 -4.18
C ALA A 80 -10.20 -1.48 -4.69
N LEU A 81 -9.21 -0.87 -4.03
CA LEU A 81 -7.79 -1.05 -4.36
C LEU A 81 -7.32 -2.48 -4.06
N GLU A 82 -7.75 -3.08 -2.95
CA GLU A 82 -7.46 -4.48 -2.61
C GLU A 82 -8.01 -5.44 -3.67
N ASN A 83 -9.26 -5.23 -4.12
CA ASN A 83 -9.84 -6.03 -5.21
C ASN A 83 -9.04 -5.90 -6.51
N ARG A 84 -8.64 -4.67 -6.87
CA ARG A 84 -7.78 -4.45 -8.05
C ARG A 84 -6.42 -5.13 -7.89
N LEU A 85 -5.79 -5.02 -6.73
CA LEU A 85 -4.51 -5.64 -6.45
C LEU A 85 -4.60 -7.17 -6.53
N ALA A 86 -5.62 -7.77 -5.91
CA ALA A 86 -5.86 -9.21 -5.99
C ALA A 86 -6.06 -9.66 -7.45
N ASN A 87 -6.86 -8.93 -8.23
CA ASN A 87 -7.03 -9.22 -9.65
C ASN A 87 -5.71 -9.08 -10.43
N THR A 88 -4.91 -8.04 -10.16
CA THR A 88 -3.60 -7.87 -10.81
C THR A 88 -2.65 -9.00 -10.44
N ILE A 89 -2.59 -9.41 -9.17
CA ILE A 89 -1.75 -10.53 -8.71
C ILE A 89 -2.15 -11.81 -9.44
N THR A 90 -3.43 -12.16 -9.47
CA THR A 90 -3.90 -13.35 -10.17
C THR A 90 -3.56 -13.32 -11.66
N ASN A 91 -3.75 -12.17 -12.32
CA ASN A 91 -3.37 -12.01 -13.72
C ASN A 91 -1.86 -12.14 -13.95
N LEU A 92 -1.03 -11.61 -13.06
CA LEU A 92 0.42 -11.73 -13.14
C LEU A 92 0.89 -13.17 -12.86
N GLN A 93 0.26 -13.88 -11.94
CA GLN A 93 0.54 -15.29 -11.68
C GLN A 93 0.23 -16.16 -12.90
N ILE A 94 -0.93 -15.95 -13.54
CA ILE A 94 -1.30 -16.66 -14.77
C ILE A 94 -0.30 -16.34 -15.88
N GLN A 95 0.07 -15.07 -16.06
CA GLN A 95 1.08 -14.69 -17.05
C GLN A 95 2.44 -15.33 -16.76
N SER A 96 2.88 -15.36 -15.50
CA SER A 96 4.12 -16.01 -15.09
C SER A 96 4.10 -17.52 -15.39
N GLN A 97 2.98 -18.19 -15.13
CA GLN A 97 2.82 -19.61 -15.46
C GLN A 97 2.88 -19.86 -16.97
N ASN A 98 2.19 -19.03 -17.76
CA ASN A 98 2.22 -19.13 -19.22
C ASN A 98 3.61 -18.87 -19.79
N LEU A 99 4.34 -17.88 -19.24
CA LEU A 99 5.72 -17.59 -19.64
C LEU A 99 6.67 -18.71 -19.28
N GLN A 100 6.57 -19.27 -18.07
CA GLN A 100 7.38 -20.43 -17.66
C GLN A 100 7.10 -21.66 -18.53
N ALA A 101 5.84 -21.92 -18.88
CA ALA A 101 5.47 -23.01 -19.78
C ALA A 101 6.02 -22.79 -21.19
N ALA A 102 5.96 -21.56 -21.70
CA ALA A 102 6.55 -21.20 -22.99
C ALA A 102 8.08 -21.32 -22.98
N GLU A 103 8.73 -20.87 -21.90
CA GLU A 103 10.18 -20.99 -21.71
C GLU A 103 10.60 -22.47 -21.65
N SER A 104 9.88 -23.31 -20.90
CA SER A 104 10.12 -24.76 -20.87
C SER A 104 9.97 -25.36 -22.26
N GLN A 105 8.94 -25.00 -23.03
CA GLN A 105 8.77 -25.50 -24.40
C GLN A 105 9.92 -25.06 -25.32
N ILE A 106 10.36 -23.80 -25.24
CA ILE A 106 11.48 -23.31 -26.04
C ILE A 106 12.76 -24.05 -25.66
N SER A 107 13.08 -24.11 -24.36
CA SER A 107 14.27 -24.82 -23.86
C SER A 107 14.25 -26.30 -24.24
N ASP A 108 13.10 -26.98 -24.12
CA ASP A 108 12.98 -28.40 -24.47
C ASP A 108 13.14 -28.62 -25.98
N VAL A 109 12.62 -27.72 -26.83
CA VAL A 109 12.78 -27.79 -28.29
C VAL A 109 14.23 -27.56 -28.71
N ASP A 110 14.90 -26.59 -28.11
CA ASP A 110 16.31 -26.29 -28.40
C ASP A 110 17.20 -27.47 -27.97
N VAL A 111 17.00 -28.01 -26.77
CA VAL A 111 17.72 -29.19 -26.27
C VAL A 111 17.42 -30.43 -27.13
N ALA A 112 16.17 -30.67 -27.52
CA ALA A 112 15.83 -31.79 -28.40
C ALA A 112 16.50 -31.68 -29.78
N THR A 113 16.62 -30.46 -30.31
CA THR A 113 17.31 -30.19 -31.57
C THR A 113 18.81 -30.47 -31.46
N GLU A 114 19.47 -29.94 -30.42
CA GLU A 114 20.89 -30.19 -30.18
C GLU A 114 21.18 -31.68 -29.92
N MET A 115 20.32 -32.37 -29.17
CA MET A 115 20.45 -33.81 -28.92
C MET A 115 20.25 -34.64 -30.19
N THR A 116 19.32 -34.26 -31.07
CA THR A 116 19.15 -34.95 -32.36
C THR A 116 20.34 -34.72 -33.29
N GLU A 117 20.91 -33.52 -33.32
CA GLU A 117 22.14 -33.23 -34.06
C GLU A 117 23.36 -33.98 -33.50
N PHE A 118 23.49 -34.04 -32.16
CA PHE A 118 24.52 -34.81 -31.47
C PHE A 118 24.42 -36.30 -31.79
N VAL A 119 23.22 -36.90 -31.66
CA VAL A 119 22.97 -38.30 -32.00
C VAL A 119 23.22 -38.55 -33.49
N ARG A 120 22.79 -37.66 -34.38
CA ARG A 120 23.06 -37.78 -35.82
C ARG A 120 24.55 -37.80 -36.10
N SER A 121 25.33 -36.91 -35.48
CA SER A 121 26.79 -36.87 -35.61
C SER A 121 27.45 -38.13 -35.04
N GLN A 122 26.96 -38.63 -33.91
CA GLN A 122 27.43 -39.86 -33.29
C GLN A 122 27.12 -41.11 -34.14
N ILE A 123 25.93 -41.18 -34.75
CA ILE A 123 25.57 -42.25 -35.70
C ILE A 123 26.41 -42.13 -36.96
N LEU A 124 26.63 -40.92 -37.49
CA LEU A 124 27.44 -40.71 -38.69
C LEU A 124 28.88 -41.20 -38.48
N THR A 125 29.49 -40.91 -37.32
CA THR A 125 30.84 -41.37 -37.00
C THR A 125 30.92 -42.89 -36.82
N GLN A 126 29.93 -43.52 -36.18
CA GLN A 126 29.86 -44.98 -36.06
C GLN A 126 29.57 -45.65 -37.41
N ALA A 127 28.69 -45.08 -38.24
CA ALA A 127 28.40 -45.56 -39.58
C ALA A 127 29.59 -45.39 -40.52
N ALA A 128 30.33 -44.28 -40.43
CA ALA A 128 31.54 -44.06 -41.22
C ALA A 128 32.63 -45.07 -40.85
N THR A 129 32.84 -45.38 -39.57
CA THR A 129 33.81 -46.42 -39.16
C THR A 129 33.37 -47.82 -39.61
N ALA A 130 32.10 -48.18 -39.46
CA ALA A 130 31.54 -49.44 -39.93
C ALA A 130 31.55 -49.58 -41.47
N MET A 131 31.24 -48.50 -42.19
CA MET A 131 31.32 -48.46 -43.66
C MET A 131 32.77 -48.52 -44.14
N LEU A 132 33.71 -47.87 -43.45
CA LEU A 132 35.13 -47.99 -43.75
C LEU A 132 35.63 -49.42 -43.55
N THR A 133 35.24 -50.11 -42.48
CA THR A 133 35.62 -51.53 -42.30
C THR A 133 34.97 -52.43 -43.34
N GLN A 134 33.70 -52.21 -43.70
CA GLN A 134 33.02 -52.96 -44.76
C GLN A 134 33.62 -52.69 -46.15
N ALA A 135 33.97 -51.43 -46.46
CA ALA A 135 34.61 -51.05 -47.73
C ALA A 135 36.05 -51.56 -47.83
N ASN A 136 36.74 -51.77 -46.70
CA ASN A 136 38.07 -52.38 -46.68
C ASN A 136 38.04 -53.92 -46.70
N SER A 137 36.95 -54.56 -46.26
CA SER A 137 36.79 -56.02 -46.28
C SER A 137 36.29 -56.54 -47.62
N LEU A 138 35.44 -55.78 -48.34
CA LEU A 138 34.94 -56.14 -49.68
C LEU A 138 36.06 -56.45 -50.71
N PRO A 139 37.11 -55.62 -50.85
CA PRO A 139 38.19 -55.85 -51.80
C PRO A 139 39.04 -57.08 -51.44
N LYS A 140 39.23 -57.35 -50.14
CA LYS A 140 39.97 -58.55 -49.68
C LYS A 140 39.22 -59.84 -50.00
N MET A 141 37.89 -59.85 -49.83
CA MET A 141 37.06 -60.98 -50.25
C MET A 141 37.06 -61.15 -51.77
N ALA A 142 37.00 -60.05 -52.54
CA ALA A 142 37.09 -60.11 -53.99
C ALA A 142 38.46 -60.62 -54.48
N LEU A 143 39.56 -60.22 -53.85
CA LEU A 143 40.89 -60.73 -54.16
C LEU A 143 41.05 -62.22 -53.83
N GLN A 144 40.44 -62.70 -52.75
CA GLN A 144 40.39 -64.14 -52.44
C GLN A 144 39.61 -64.92 -53.51
N LEU A 145 38.55 -64.35 -54.08
CA LEU A 145 37.79 -64.96 -55.17
C LEU A 145 38.55 -64.95 -56.51
N ILE A 146 39.42 -63.96 -56.75
CA ILE A 146 40.22 -63.88 -57.98
C ILE A 146 41.53 -64.68 -57.88
N GLN A 147 42.09 -64.89 -56.68
CA GLN A 147 43.30 -65.69 -56.47
C GLN A 147 43.03 -67.15 -56.09
N GLY A 148 41.80 -67.48 -55.67
CA GLY A 148 41.43 -68.78 -55.09
C GLY A 148 40.34 -69.55 -55.84
N GLY A 149 40.11 -69.25 -57.12
CA GLY A 149 39.22 -69.98 -58.02
C GLY A 149 39.97 -70.57 -59.20
#